data_AF-A0A7W7U5B8-F1
#
_entry.id   AF-A0A7W7U5B8-F1
#
_cell.length_a   1.000
_cell.length_b   1.000
_cell.length_c   1.000
_cell.angle_alpha   90.00
_cell.angle_beta   90.00
_cell.angle_gamma   90.00
#
_symmetry.space_group_name_H-M   'P 1'
#
loop_
_entity.id
_entity.type
_entity.pdbx_description
1 polymer ?
#
loop_
_entity_poly.entity_id
_entity_poly.type
_entity_poly.pdbx_seq_one_letter_code
_entity_poly.pdbx_strand_id
1 'polypeptide(L)' 'MYEMHIAPDDSSGLLVWHVIAKEAGSSLCGQPVDRGTDGVQTDRHCLSCMRSFQDLMSAKASSSAQGRPDGLTA' A
#
# COMPACT_ATOMS: atom_id res chain seq x y z
N MET A 1 -5.82 -2.62 7.48
CA MET A 1 -6.66 -1.88 6.51
C MET A 1 -5.81 -0.74 5.94
N TYR A 2 -5.86 -0.49 4.62
CA TYR A 2 -5.01 0.52 3.98
C TYR A 2 -5.83 1.78 3.68
N GLU A 3 -5.23 2.95 3.87
CA GLU A 3 -5.81 4.27 3.56
C GLU A 3 -4.98 4.96 2.47
N MET A 4 -5.61 5.84 1.71
CA MET A 4 -4.92 6.66 0.69
C MET A 4 -4.87 8.09 1.19
N HIS A 5 -3.67 8.66 1.25
CA HIS A 5 -3.43 10.04 1.64
C HIS A 5 -2.48 10.70 0.67
N ILE A 6 -2.73 11.98 0.38
CA ILE A 6 -1.84 12.80 -0.43
C ILE A 6 -0.73 13.33 0.48
N ALA A 7 0.52 13.09 0.08
CA ALA A 7 1.70 13.61 0.76
C ALA A 7 2.71 14.11 -0.28
N PRO A 8 3.58 15.06 0.07
CA PRO A 8 4.72 15.39 -0.77
C PRO A 8 5.71 14.23 -0.79
N ASP A 9 6.12 13.83 -1.99
CA ASP A 9 7.21 12.87 -2.20
C ASP A 9 8.55 13.54 -1.91
N ASP A 10 9.32 13.04 -0.94
CA ASP A 10 10.61 13.63 -0.53
C ASP A 10 11.63 13.69 -1.68
N SER A 11 11.55 12.75 -2.63
CA SER A 11 12.44 12.73 -3.80
C SER A 11 12.10 13.78 -4.86
N SER A 12 10.82 14.16 -4.97
CA SER A 12 10.33 15.00 -6.08
C SER A 12 9.76 16.35 -5.63
N GLY A 13 9.43 16.51 -4.35
CA GLY A 13 8.67 17.65 -3.81
C GLY A 13 7.24 17.75 -4.34
N LEU A 14 6.74 16.70 -5.00
CA LEU A 14 5.43 16.68 -5.64
C LEU A 14 4.41 15.99 -4.75
N LEU A 15 3.19 16.53 -4.69
CA LEU A 15 2.07 15.88 -4.04
C LEU A 15 1.65 14.63 -4.83
N VAL A 16 1.73 13.48 -4.18
CA VAL A 16 1.32 12.18 -4.72
C VAL A 16 0.51 11.41 -3.69
N TRP A 17 -0.31 10.47 -4.18
CA TRP A 17 -1.05 9.54 -3.35
C TRP A 17 -0.15 8.45 -2.82
N HIS A 18 -0.02 8.42 -1.50
CA HIS A 18 0.62 7.36 -0.76
C HIS A 18 -0.44 6.42 -0.15
N VAL A 19 -0.16 5.13 -0.21
CA VAL A 19 -0.95 4.12 0.49
C VAL A 19 -0.37 3.93 1.88
N ILE A 20 -1.15 4.21 2.91
CA ILE A 20 -0.79 4.10 4.33
C ILE A 20 -1.41 2.82 4.90
N ALA A 21 -0.61 2.03 5.60
CA ALA A 21 -1.14 0.96 6.42
C ALA A 21 -1.64 1.56 7.75
N LYS A 22 -2.95 1.47 8.04
CA LYS A 22 -3.53 1.96 9.31
C LYS A 22 -2.76 1.46 10.54
N GLU A 23 -2.31 0.22 10.46
CA GLU A 23 -1.61 -0.49 11.55
C GLU A 23 -0.22 0.11 11.83
N ALA A 24 0.48 0.58 10.78
CA ALA A 24 1.86 1.03 10.89
C ALA A 24 1.98 2.55 10.99
N GLY A 25 0.89 3.30 10.75
CA GLY A 25 0.91 4.76 10.68
C GLY A 25 1.85 5.33 9.61
N SER A 26 2.37 4.47 8.74
CA SER A 26 3.43 4.76 7.78
C SER A 26 3.00 4.33 6.39
N SER A 27 3.49 5.02 5.36
CA SER A 27 3.23 4.63 3.97
C SER A 27 3.91 3.30 3.63
N LEU A 28 3.41 2.62 2.60
CA LEU A 28 4.00 1.39 2.07
C LEU A 28 5.40 1.58 1.46
N CYS A 29 5.79 2.82 1.16
CA CYS A 29 7.15 3.14 0.75
C CYS A 29 8.08 3.49 1.93
N GLY A 30 7.58 3.44 3.17
CA GLY A 30 8.34 3.74 4.38
C GLY A 30 8.45 5.22 4.72
N GLN A 31 7.80 6.09 3.96
CA GLN A 31 7.78 7.53 4.22
C GLN A 31 6.73 7.91 5.27
N PRO A 32 7.06 8.84 6.20
CA PRO A 32 6.08 9.42 7.09
C PRO A 32 5.15 10.32 6.27
N VAL A 33 3.84 10.07 6.34
CA VAL A 33 2.84 10.89 5.64
C VAL A 33 2.22 11.83 6.65
N ASP A 34 2.44 13.13 6.46
CA ASP A 34 1.79 14.14 7.28
C ASP A 34 0.32 14.28 6.86
N ARG A 35 -0.58 13.83 7.74
CA ARG A 35 -2.05 13.83 7.50
C ARG A 35 -2.66 15.24 7.52
N GLY A 36 -1.89 16.28 7.83
CA GLY A 36 -2.34 17.67 7.86
C GLY A 36 -2.30 18.38 6.50
N THR A 37 -1.73 17.73 5.47
CA THR A 37 -1.71 18.30 4.12
C THR A 37 -3.03 18.00 3.42
N ASP A 38 -3.96 18.97 3.42
CA ASP A 38 -5.12 19.00 2.52
C ASP A 38 -4.60 19.26 1.10
N GLY A 39 -4.00 18.23 0.52
CA GLY A 39 -3.26 18.31 -0.72
C GLY A 39 -4.21 18.49 -1.91
N VAL A 40 -3.87 19.43 -2.80
CA VAL A 40 -4.53 19.65 -4.08
C VAL A 40 -4.86 18.31 -4.77
N GLN A 41 -6.04 18.19 -5.39
CA GLN A 41 -6.44 16.98 -6.11
C GLN A 41 -5.40 16.64 -7.20
N THR A 42 -4.51 15.70 -6.89
CA THR A 42 -3.48 15.17 -7.79
C THR A 42 -3.92 13.79 -8.25
N ASP A 43 -3.62 13.40 -9.49
CA ASP A 43 -3.82 12.01 -9.95
C ASP A 43 -2.53 11.18 -9.85
N ARG A 44 -1.45 11.78 -9.34
CA ARG A 44 -0.15 11.12 -9.24
C ARG A 44 -0.14 10.18 -8.05
N HIS A 45 0.22 8.93 -8.28
CA HIS A 45 0.33 7.90 -7.25
C HIS A 45 1.80 7.50 -7.08
N CYS A 46 2.22 7.25 -5.84
CA CYS A 46 3.54 6.72 -5.58
C CYS A 46 3.64 5.28 -6.12
N LEU A 47 4.49 5.08 -7.15
CA LEU A 47 4.66 3.79 -7.81
C LEU A 47 5.12 2.70 -6.82
N SER A 48 5.96 3.05 -5.85
CA SER A 48 6.42 2.13 -4.80
C SER A 48 5.26 1.69 -3.91
N CYS A 49 4.41 2.62 -3.46
CA CYS A 49 3.22 2.28 -2.67
C CYS A 49 2.27 1.37 -3.46
N MET A 50 2.02 1.70 -4.73
CA MET A 50 1.12 0.96 -5.59
C MET A 50 1.64 -0.45 -5.91
N ARG A 51 2.96 -0.62 -6.07
CA ARG A 51 3.60 -1.93 -6.26
C ARG A 51 3.52 -2.79 -5.02
N SER A 52 3.83 -2.25 -3.84
CA SER A 52 3.71 -2.97 -2.57
C SER A 52 2.26 -3.37 -2.29
N PHE A 53 1.30 -2.50 -2.61
CA PHE A 53 -0.13 -2.81 -2.44
C PHE A 53 -0.58 -3.96 -3.35
N GLN A 54 -0.14 -3.97 -4.61
CA GLN A 54 -0.40 -5.07 -5.53
C GLN A 54 0.19 -6.38 -5.02
N ASP A 55 1.44 -6.38 -4.54
CA ASP A 55 2.09 -7.55 -3.96
C ASP A 55 1.31 -8.12 -2.76
N LEU A 56 0.84 -7.24 -1.87
CA LEU A 56 0.02 -7.63 -0.72
C LEU A 56 -1.34 -8.23 -1.13
N MET A 57 -1.98 -7.67 -2.15
CA MET A 57 -3.23 -8.19 -2.70
C MET A 57 -3.01 -9.56 -3.38
N SER A 58 -1.93 -9.70 -4.13
CA SER A 58 -1.52 -10.97 -4.76
C SER A 58 -1.17 -12.03 -3.71
N ALA A 59 -0.43 -11.67 -2.65
CA ALA A 59 -0.10 -12.56 -1.55
C ALA A 59 -1.34 -13.03 -0.81
N LYS A 60 -2.34 -12.16 -0.60
CA LYS A 60 -3.62 -12.54 0.01
C LYS A 60 -4.43 -13.47 -0.89
N ALA A 61 -4.45 -13.24 -2.20
CA ALA A 61 -5.12 -14.14 -3.14
C ALA A 61 -4.47 -15.53 -3.17
N SER A 62 -3.13 -15.60 -3.13
CA SER A 62 -2.36 -16.84 -3.07
C SER A 62 -2.50 -17.56 -1.72
N SER A 63 -2.62 -16.82 -0.62
CA SER A 63 -2.81 -17.38 0.72
C SER A 63 -4.15 -18.12 0.84
N SER A 64 -5.20 -17.68 0.13
CA SER A 64 -6.47 -18.42 0.05
C SER A 64 -6.40 -19.70 -0.79
N ALA A 65 -5.41 -19.85 -1.68
CA ALA A 65 -5.20 -21.07 -2.46
C ALA A 65 -4.31 -22.12 -1.75
N GLN A 66 -3.50 -21.70 -0.77
CA GLN A 66 -2.58 -22.57 -0.02
C GLN A 66 -3.28 -23.42 1.08
N GLY A 67 -4.58 -23.23 1.28
CA GLY A 67 -5.39 -23.87 2.33
C GLY A 67 -6.12 -25.16 1.93
N ARG A 68 -5.50 -26.06 1.16
CA ARG A 68 -5.91 -27.48 1.11
C ARG A 68 -4.65 -28.36 1.02
N PRO A 69 -4.07 -28.84 2.14
CA PRO A 69 -3.35 -30.08 2.09
C PRO A 69 -4.39 -31.18 1.83
N ASP A 70 -4.59 -31.50 0.55
CA ASP A 70 -5.30 -32.70 0.14
C ASP A 70 -4.44 -33.90 0.56
N GLY A 71 -4.66 -34.34 1.80
CA GLY A 71 -4.04 -35.54 2.38
C GLY A 71 -4.92 -36.75 2.13
N LEU A 72 -5.19 -37.06 0.85
CA LEU A 72 -5.70 -38.36 0.43
C LEU A 72 -4.48 -39.24 0.13
N THR A 73 -4.15 -40.13 1.08
CA THR A 73 -3.38 -41.35 0.77
C THR A 73 -4.06 -42.52 1.46
N ALA A 74 -4.21 -43.57 0.66
CA ALA A 74 -4.97 -44.80 0.90
C ALA A 74 -4.40 -45.70 2.01
#